data_AF-A0A518JQT9-F1
#
_entry.id   AF-A0A518JQT9-F1
#
_cell.length_a   1.000
_cell.length_b   1.000
_cell.length_c   1.000
_cell.angle_alpha   90.00
_cell.angle_beta   90.00
_cell.angle_gamma   90.00
#
_symmetry.space_group_name_H-M   'P 1'
#
loop_
_entity.id
_entity.type
_entity.pdbx_description
1 polymer ?
#
loop_
_entity_poly.entity_id
_entity_poly.type
_entity_poly.pdbx_seq_one_letter_code
_entity_poly.pdbx_strand_id
1 'polypeptide(L)'
;MQTQQAQAQVKRMSHPLRPRTKPPRTAFTLIELLVVIIIIGILASLVTAGVVSARSRMIDSALKVELTNVELALEAYRDKYGDYPPDFSDWAVVQRHYRTAFPKISAKDMGLLSQACFVDPTDSTTFQINGIDRAEALVFALGGFSSDPRFPFSGSGGPFVYVGTGNVDDLDSYHYNTSRDNRLFEFDEVRLTMGLNGVFGYSTDEGLYWNTSTAALGATVAPNATPAAPSGVTADLFPVYRRRNDETSLPFVYFDSRTYSLGTTSRAVNVYQPTAGSVGVAKPYKSLLVNTGTTSSIPDDGLFFVNRDSFQIVSGGQDEHYGGDPSAPAMAYIFPAGTGFNLNSGLVAGVGNYLYTPDPTNFQEDNVTNFSSTTLESDLE
;
A
#
# COMPACT_ATOMS: atom_id res chain seq x y z
N MET A 1 -97.07 -29.63 -71.86
CA MET A 1 -96.21 -29.69 -70.66
C MET A 1 -95.15 -28.61 -70.78
N GLN A 2 -95.28 -27.54 -70.00
CA GLN A 2 -94.24 -26.57 -69.60
C GLN A 2 -94.99 -25.29 -69.16
N THR A 3 -94.97 -25.00 -67.86
CA THR A 3 -95.48 -23.74 -67.32
C THR A 3 -94.43 -23.22 -66.36
N GLN A 4 -93.86 -22.08 -66.73
CA GLN A 4 -92.75 -21.40 -66.07
C GLN A 4 -93.15 -20.93 -64.67
N GLN A 5 -92.21 -21.10 -63.74
CA GLN A 5 -92.27 -20.67 -62.35
C GLN A 5 -92.05 -19.16 -62.25
N ALA A 6 -92.96 -18.46 -61.59
CA ALA A 6 -92.82 -17.05 -61.21
C ALA A 6 -92.03 -16.94 -59.90
N GLN A 7 -90.96 -16.15 -59.93
CA GLN A 7 -90.11 -15.86 -58.78
C GLN A 7 -90.68 -14.69 -57.96
N ALA A 8 -90.98 -14.93 -56.68
CA ALA A 8 -91.32 -13.88 -55.71
C ALA A 8 -90.04 -13.30 -55.10
N GLN A 9 -89.75 -12.01 -55.35
CA GLN A 9 -88.64 -11.29 -54.75
C GLN A 9 -88.93 -10.92 -53.30
N VAL A 10 -88.20 -11.51 -52.35
CA VAL A 10 -88.18 -11.07 -50.94
C VAL A 10 -87.12 -9.99 -50.77
N LYS A 11 -87.56 -8.74 -50.63
CA LYS A 11 -86.71 -7.57 -50.34
C LYS A 11 -86.21 -7.63 -48.88
N ARG A 12 -85.00 -8.16 -48.67
CA ARG A 12 -84.35 -8.18 -47.34
C ARG A 12 -83.90 -6.75 -46.97
N MET A 13 -84.47 -6.18 -45.91
CA MET A 13 -83.96 -4.93 -45.29
C MET A 13 -82.68 -5.24 -44.51
N SER A 14 -81.53 -4.87 -45.06
CA SER A 14 -80.24 -4.85 -44.35
C SER A 14 -80.16 -3.60 -43.47
N HIS A 15 -80.28 -3.78 -42.15
CA HIS A 15 -79.96 -2.73 -41.17
C HIS A 15 -78.44 -2.48 -41.14
N PRO A 16 -77.95 -1.25 -41.35
CA PRO A 16 -76.53 -0.96 -41.25
C PRO A 16 -76.10 -0.97 -39.76
N LEU A 17 -75.11 -1.80 -39.43
CA LEU A 17 -74.46 -1.78 -38.12
C LEU A 17 -73.68 -0.46 -37.98
N ARG A 18 -74.04 0.34 -36.98
CA ARG A 18 -73.37 1.61 -36.67
C ARG A 18 -71.92 1.32 -36.25
N PRO A 19 -70.90 1.90 -36.92
CA PRO A 19 -69.50 1.63 -36.57
C PRO A 19 -69.21 2.17 -35.17
N ARG A 20 -68.72 1.30 -34.28
CA ARG A 20 -68.22 1.66 -32.95
C ARG A 20 -66.89 2.39 -33.13
N THR A 21 -66.91 3.71 -33.00
CA THR A 21 -65.70 4.54 -33.00
C THR A 21 -64.80 4.12 -31.84
N LYS A 22 -63.56 3.72 -32.14
CA LYS A 22 -62.55 3.47 -31.09
C LYS A 22 -62.23 4.83 -30.44
N PRO A 23 -62.20 4.93 -29.10
CA PRO A 23 -61.81 6.18 -28.45
C PRO A 23 -60.39 6.58 -28.93
N PRO A 24 -60.14 7.88 -29.16
CA PRO A 24 -58.82 8.33 -29.55
C PRO A 24 -57.82 7.93 -28.47
N ARG A 25 -56.71 7.30 -28.87
CA ARG A 25 -55.60 7.01 -27.96
C ARG A 25 -54.97 8.36 -27.61
N THR A 26 -54.98 8.73 -26.34
CA THR A 26 -54.28 9.92 -25.85
C THR A 26 -52.79 9.75 -26.14
N ALA A 27 -52.25 10.58 -27.03
CA ALA A 27 -50.82 10.65 -27.29
C ALA A 27 -50.16 11.51 -26.21
N PHE A 28 -49.00 11.08 -25.70
CA PHE A 28 -48.22 11.86 -24.76
C PHE A 28 -47.82 13.20 -25.38
N THR A 29 -47.91 14.26 -24.57
CA THR A 29 -47.47 15.59 -24.96
C THR A 29 -45.96 15.73 -24.77
N LEU A 30 -45.33 16.59 -25.58
CA LEU A 30 -43.91 16.92 -25.43
C LEU A 30 -43.60 17.47 -24.03
N ILE A 31 -44.54 18.20 -23.42
CA ILE A 31 -44.36 18.76 -22.07
C ILE A 31 -44.39 17.68 -20.98
N GLU A 32 -45.24 16.67 -21.09
CA GLU A 32 -45.25 15.54 -20.15
C GLU A 32 -43.93 14.77 -20.19
N LEU A 33 -43.39 14.54 -21.39
CA LEU A 33 -42.10 13.88 -21.55
C LEU A 33 -40.94 14.76 -21.04
N LEU A 34 -41.02 16.08 -21.27
CA LEU A 34 -40.04 17.06 -20.77
C LEU A 34 -39.99 17.09 -19.24
N VAL A 35 -41.15 17.10 -18.57
CA VAL A 35 -41.20 17.12 -17.10
C VAL A 35 -40.63 15.81 -16.52
N VAL A 36 -40.91 14.66 -17.15
CA VAL A 36 -40.38 13.37 -16.69
C VAL A 36 -38.86 13.32 -16.77
N ILE A 37 -38.26 13.74 -17.89
CA ILE A 37 -36.79 13.74 -18.00
C ILE A 37 -36.14 14.73 -17.03
N ILE A 38 -36.79 15.86 -16.71
CA ILE A 38 -36.32 16.81 -15.69
C ILE A 38 -36.33 16.15 -14.31
N ILE A 39 -37.43 15.49 -13.93
CA ILE A 39 -37.54 14.82 -12.64
C ILE A 39 -36.51 13.69 -12.53
N ILE A 40 -36.35 12.87 -13.58
CA ILE A 40 -35.33 11.81 -13.62
C ILE A 40 -33.93 12.42 -13.50
N GLY A 41 -33.64 13.53 -14.18
CA GLY A 41 -32.35 14.21 -14.10
C GLY A 41 -32.02 14.70 -12.68
N ILE A 42 -32.99 15.28 -11.98
CA ILE A 42 -32.83 15.75 -10.59
C ILE A 42 -32.63 14.56 -9.63
N LEU A 43 -33.43 13.50 -9.77
CA LEU A 43 -33.27 12.31 -8.93
C LEU A 43 -31.94 11.61 -9.19
N ALA A 44 -31.52 11.50 -10.45
CA ALA A 44 -30.26 10.87 -10.82
C ALA A 44 -29.05 11.63 -10.26
N SER A 45 -29.06 12.97 -10.26
CA SER A 45 -27.94 13.76 -9.73
C SER A 45 -27.78 13.60 -8.21
N LEU A 46 -28.89 13.60 -7.45
CA LEU A 46 -28.87 13.38 -6.00
C LEU A 46 -28.36 11.98 -5.63
N VAL A 47 -28.81 10.96 -6.35
CA VAL A 47 -28.37 9.57 -6.12
C VAL A 47 -26.88 9.42 -6.44
N THR A 48 -26.41 10.02 -7.54
CA THR A 48 -25.00 9.89 -7.96
C THR A 48 -24.04 10.45 -6.91
N ALA A 49 -24.32 11.62 -6.35
CA ALA A 49 -23.48 12.22 -5.30
C ALA A 49 -23.40 11.34 -4.05
N GLY A 50 -24.53 10.77 -3.61
CA GLY A 50 -24.56 9.85 -2.47
C GLY A 50 -23.76 8.56 -2.70
N VAL A 51 -23.82 8.00 -3.92
CA VAL A 51 -23.09 6.78 -4.28
C VAL A 51 -21.58 6.99 -4.29
N VAL A 52 -21.08 8.12 -4.80
CA VAL A 52 -19.64 8.41 -4.82
C VAL A 52 -19.08 8.52 -3.41
N SER A 53 -19.76 9.26 -2.52
CA SER A 53 -19.35 9.40 -1.12
C SER A 53 -19.40 8.06 -0.38
N ALA A 54 -20.45 7.27 -0.58
CA ALA A 54 -20.55 5.93 0.00
C ALA A 54 -19.42 5.01 -0.48
N ARG A 55 -19.06 5.07 -1.77
CA ARG A 55 -17.96 4.29 -2.34
C ARG A 55 -16.61 4.64 -1.72
N SER A 56 -16.31 5.93 -1.58
CA SER A 56 -15.08 6.41 -0.95
C SER A 56 -14.95 5.87 0.49
N ARG A 57 -16.00 6.02 1.31
CA ARG A 57 -16.02 5.48 2.69
C ARG A 57 -15.88 3.95 2.76
N MET A 58 -16.44 3.23 1.78
CA MET A 58 -16.26 1.78 1.70
C MET A 58 -14.81 1.41 1.42
N ILE A 59 -14.10 2.19 0.60
CA ILE A 59 -12.68 1.97 0.30
C ILE A 59 -11.85 2.21 1.57
N ASP A 60 -12.06 3.30 2.29
CA ASP A 60 -11.33 3.58 3.55
C ASP A 60 -11.58 2.50 4.59
N SER A 61 -12.83 2.07 4.73
CA SER A 61 -13.19 1.00 5.67
C SER A 61 -12.52 -0.33 5.28
N ALA A 62 -12.43 -0.64 3.98
CA ALA A 62 -11.74 -1.84 3.52
C ALA A 62 -10.24 -1.76 3.80
N LEU A 63 -9.62 -0.59 3.57
CA LEU A 63 -8.21 -0.36 3.88
C LEU A 63 -7.92 -0.52 5.35
N LYS A 64 -8.78 0.03 6.22
CA LYS A 64 -8.59 -0.11 7.66
C LYS A 64 -8.67 -1.57 8.09
N VAL A 65 -9.64 -2.32 7.59
CA VAL A 65 -9.76 -3.77 7.88
C VAL A 65 -8.49 -4.51 7.45
N GLU A 66 -7.96 -4.18 6.28
CA GLU A 66 -6.73 -4.77 5.79
C GLU A 66 -5.52 -4.44 6.66
N LEU A 67 -5.32 -3.16 7.03
CA LEU A 67 -4.26 -2.78 7.97
C LEU A 67 -4.41 -3.50 9.31
N THR A 68 -5.62 -3.62 9.84
CA THR A 68 -5.87 -4.36 11.08
C THR A 68 -5.50 -5.83 10.95
N ASN A 69 -5.74 -6.47 9.79
CA ASN A 69 -5.30 -7.84 9.57
C ASN A 69 -3.76 -7.96 9.52
N VAL A 70 -3.08 -7.00 8.89
CA VAL A 70 -1.60 -6.94 8.88
C VAL A 70 -1.06 -6.70 10.30
N GLU A 71 -1.68 -5.81 11.07
CA GLU A 71 -1.35 -5.54 12.47
C GLU A 71 -1.47 -6.80 13.33
N LEU A 72 -2.56 -7.54 13.20
CA LEU A 72 -2.76 -8.82 13.88
C LEU A 72 -1.69 -9.86 13.49
N ALA A 73 -1.26 -9.88 12.23
CA ALA A 73 -0.19 -10.76 11.78
C ALA A 73 1.19 -10.36 12.35
N LEU A 74 1.44 -9.06 12.54
CA LEU A 74 2.65 -8.55 13.20
C LEU A 74 2.65 -8.85 14.70
N GLU A 75 1.50 -8.77 15.38
CA GLU A 75 1.37 -9.24 16.76
C GLU A 75 1.64 -10.75 16.85
N ALA A 76 1.07 -11.55 15.94
CA ALA A 76 1.36 -12.99 15.88
C ALA A 76 2.83 -13.28 15.55
N TYR A 77 3.48 -12.44 14.73
CA TYR A 77 4.92 -12.50 14.49
C TYR A 77 5.70 -12.30 15.78
N ARG A 78 5.38 -11.23 16.52
CA ARG A 78 6.03 -10.92 17.79
C ARG A 78 5.83 -12.04 18.81
N ASP A 79 4.63 -12.59 18.93
CA ASP A 79 4.35 -13.70 19.84
C ASP A 79 5.20 -14.95 19.51
N LYS A 80 5.43 -15.19 18.21
CA LYS A 80 6.19 -16.34 17.72
C LYS A 80 7.70 -16.16 17.82
N TYR A 81 8.21 -14.97 17.49
CA TYR A 81 9.65 -14.70 17.34
C TYR A 81 10.24 -13.82 18.43
N GLY A 82 9.41 -13.30 19.34
CA GLY A 82 9.79 -12.53 20.53
C GLY A 82 9.92 -11.02 20.32
N ASP A 83 9.91 -10.55 19.07
CA ASP A 83 10.03 -9.13 18.71
C ASP A 83 9.36 -8.86 17.35
N TYR A 84 9.05 -7.62 17.03
CA TYR A 84 8.52 -7.23 15.71
C TYR A 84 9.61 -7.37 14.63
N PRO A 85 9.25 -7.65 13.36
CA PRO A 85 10.24 -7.84 12.31
C PRO A 85 11.05 -6.55 12.05
N PRO A 86 12.30 -6.66 11.59
CA PRO A 86 13.08 -5.51 11.18
C PRO A 86 12.56 -4.99 9.83
N ASP A 87 12.65 -3.69 9.61
CA ASP A 87 12.29 -3.05 8.34
C ASP A 87 13.47 -2.91 7.36
N PHE A 88 14.57 -3.62 7.65
CA PHE A 88 15.79 -3.63 6.86
C PHE A 88 16.40 -2.24 6.64
N SER A 89 16.20 -1.31 7.59
CA SER A 89 16.88 -0.02 7.54
C SER A 89 18.28 -0.02 8.20
N ASP A 90 18.56 -1.04 9.02
CA ASP A 90 19.80 -1.22 9.77
C ASP A 90 20.15 -2.71 9.85
N TRP A 91 21.29 -3.09 9.30
CA TRP A 91 21.72 -4.48 9.29
C TRP A 91 21.98 -5.07 10.68
N ALA A 92 22.50 -4.29 11.63
CA ALA A 92 22.74 -4.79 12.98
C ALA A 92 21.41 -5.17 13.65
N VAL A 93 20.34 -4.39 13.39
CA VAL A 93 18.98 -4.73 13.82
C VAL A 93 18.48 -6.01 13.15
N VAL A 94 18.60 -6.12 11.82
CA VAL A 94 18.21 -7.31 11.03
C VAL A 94 18.93 -8.56 11.52
N GLN A 95 20.25 -8.51 11.59
CA GLN A 95 21.10 -9.63 11.96
C GLN A 95 20.80 -10.09 13.39
N ARG A 96 20.69 -9.15 14.34
CA ARG A 96 20.33 -9.47 15.73
C ARG A 96 18.95 -10.12 15.80
N HIS A 97 17.98 -9.56 15.08
CA HIS A 97 16.61 -10.06 15.08
C HIS A 97 16.54 -11.51 14.60
N TYR A 98 17.01 -11.80 13.37
CA TYR A 98 16.90 -13.15 12.81
C TYR A 98 17.75 -14.19 13.53
N ARG A 99 18.87 -13.80 14.13
CA ARG A 99 19.65 -14.71 14.99
C ARG A 99 18.95 -15.01 16.32
N THR A 100 18.11 -14.09 16.80
CA THR A 100 17.28 -14.30 18.00
C THR A 100 16.06 -15.17 17.66
N ALA A 101 15.38 -14.86 16.55
CA ALA A 101 14.24 -15.63 16.03
C ALA A 101 14.62 -17.06 15.65
N PHE A 102 15.81 -17.26 15.06
CA PHE A 102 16.33 -18.56 14.64
C PHE A 102 17.74 -18.81 15.22
N PRO A 103 17.85 -19.24 16.49
CA PRO A 103 19.15 -19.42 17.16
C PRO A 103 20.09 -20.44 16.49
N LYS A 104 19.55 -21.32 15.65
CA LYS A 104 20.30 -22.37 14.94
C LYS A 104 20.58 -22.03 13.48
N ILE A 105 20.24 -20.83 13.02
CA ILE A 105 20.40 -20.43 11.63
C ILE A 105 21.85 -20.61 11.17
N SER A 106 22.01 -21.24 10.00
CA SER A 106 23.30 -21.42 9.37
C SER A 106 23.87 -20.08 8.91
N ALA A 107 25.19 -19.94 8.97
CA ALA A 107 25.87 -18.78 8.39
C ALA A 107 25.60 -18.63 6.88
N LYS A 108 25.41 -19.75 6.17
CA LYS A 108 25.08 -19.76 4.74
C LYS A 108 23.69 -19.18 4.48
N ASP A 109 22.71 -19.57 5.29
CA ASP A 109 21.32 -19.13 5.12
C ASP A 109 21.19 -17.64 5.46
N MET A 110 21.82 -17.20 6.56
CA MET A 110 21.94 -15.76 6.87
C MET A 110 22.72 -15.00 5.78
N GLY A 111 23.68 -15.67 5.12
CA GLY A 111 24.46 -15.15 4.02
C GLY A 111 23.64 -14.77 2.78
N LEU A 112 22.49 -15.44 2.56
CA LEU A 112 21.58 -15.12 1.47
C LEU A 112 20.92 -13.75 1.68
N LEU A 113 20.49 -13.45 2.92
CA LEU A 113 19.96 -12.11 3.23
C LEU A 113 21.02 -11.02 3.14
N SER A 114 22.25 -11.29 3.57
CA SER A 114 23.31 -10.28 3.42
C SER A 114 23.65 -10.00 1.96
N GLN A 115 23.45 -10.96 1.04
CA GLN A 115 23.66 -10.72 -0.38
C GLN A 115 22.66 -9.73 -0.98
N ALA A 116 21.43 -9.69 -0.47
CA ALA A 116 20.44 -8.70 -0.89
C ALA A 116 20.76 -7.30 -0.34
N CYS A 117 21.37 -7.22 0.86
CA CYS A 117 21.52 -5.95 1.57
C CYS A 117 22.90 -5.28 1.46
N PHE A 118 23.86 -5.84 0.71
CA PHE A 118 25.23 -5.31 0.63
C PHE A 118 25.75 -5.31 -0.81
N VAL A 119 26.47 -4.26 -1.20
CA VAL A 119 27.08 -4.12 -2.53
C VAL A 119 28.05 -5.27 -2.83
N ASP A 120 28.83 -5.64 -1.81
CA ASP A 120 29.74 -6.79 -1.83
C ASP A 120 29.34 -7.72 -0.67
N PRO A 121 28.84 -8.93 -0.94
CA PRO A 121 28.46 -9.87 0.10
C PRO A 121 29.66 -10.44 0.88
N THR A 122 30.88 -10.24 0.37
CA THR A 122 32.14 -10.64 1.02
C THR A 122 32.78 -9.52 1.83
N ASP A 123 32.35 -8.26 1.62
CA ASP A 123 32.81 -7.08 2.35
C ASP A 123 31.62 -6.29 2.95
N SER A 124 31.35 -6.52 4.24
CA SER A 124 30.22 -5.95 4.99
C SER A 124 30.36 -4.45 5.31
N THR A 125 31.09 -3.69 4.49
CA THR A 125 31.41 -2.28 4.73
C THR A 125 30.37 -1.33 4.17
N THR A 126 29.60 -1.74 3.15
CA THR A 126 28.61 -0.89 2.48
C THR A 126 27.23 -1.52 2.46
N PHE A 127 26.44 -1.23 3.50
CA PHE A 127 25.03 -1.61 3.60
C PHE A 127 24.16 -0.81 2.62
N GLN A 128 23.23 -1.50 1.97
CA GLN A 128 22.24 -0.95 1.05
C GLN A 128 20.87 -0.95 1.71
N ILE A 129 20.42 0.24 2.09
CA ILE A 129 19.17 0.43 2.83
C ILE A 129 17.90 0.15 2.02
N ASN A 130 18.04 0.11 0.68
CA ASN A 130 16.98 -0.23 -0.27
C ASN A 130 17.28 -1.56 -0.98
N GLY A 131 18.13 -2.42 -0.42
CA GLY A 131 18.34 -3.76 -0.97
C GLY A 131 17.26 -4.74 -0.53
N ILE A 132 16.73 -4.52 0.68
CA ILE A 132 15.39 -4.95 1.07
C ILE A 132 14.74 -3.72 1.71
N ASP A 133 13.67 -3.21 1.14
CA ASP A 133 13.00 -2.00 1.60
C ASP A 133 11.87 -2.27 2.62
N ARG A 134 11.17 -1.21 3.02
CA ARG A 134 10.16 -1.21 4.10
C ARG A 134 8.87 -1.90 3.68
N ALA A 135 8.53 -1.83 2.40
CA ALA A 135 7.37 -2.50 1.85
C ALA A 135 7.68 -3.99 1.63
N GLU A 136 8.89 -4.33 1.22
CA GLU A 136 9.37 -5.70 1.03
C GLU A 136 9.56 -6.44 2.36
N ALA A 137 10.11 -5.75 3.37
CA ALA A 137 10.33 -6.28 4.71
C ALA A 137 9.06 -6.89 5.29
N LEU A 138 7.91 -6.24 5.06
CA LEU A 138 6.61 -6.70 5.51
C LEU A 138 6.24 -8.04 4.88
N VAL A 139 6.38 -8.15 3.55
CA VAL A 139 6.09 -9.37 2.80
C VAL A 139 7.04 -10.49 3.18
N PHE A 140 8.34 -10.18 3.27
CA PHE A 140 9.36 -11.14 3.66
C PHE A 140 9.06 -11.74 5.04
N ALA A 141 8.78 -10.90 6.04
CA ALA A 141 8.57 -11.33 7.42
C ALA A 141 7.25 -12.09 7.63
N LEU A 142 6.14 -11.60 7.07
CA LEU A 142 4.82 -12.17 7.32
C LEU A 142 4.49 -13.36 6.40
N GLY A 143 5.21 -13.49 5.28
CA GLY A 143 5.02 -14.58 4.32
C GLY A 143 5.37 -15.96 4.92
N GLY A 144 6.11 -16.02 6.02
CA GLY A 144 6.47 -17.27 6.69
C GLY A 144 7.84 -17.81 6.30
N PHE A 145 8.27 -18.82 7.03
CA PHE A 145 9.62 -19.39 6.99
C PHE A 145 9.58 -20.91 7.04
N SER A 146 10.67 -21.53 6.57
CA SER A 146 10.84 -22.98 6.62
C SER A 146 10.75 -23.51 8.05
N SER A 147 10.28 -24.74 8.17
CA SER A 147 10.31 -25.49 9.43
C SER A 147 11.72 -26.00 9.80
N ASP A 148 12.71 -25.94 8.89
CA ASP A 148 14.11 -26.26 9.24
C ASP A 148 14.75 -25.09 10.00
N PRO A 149 15.06 -25.24 11.31
CA PRO A 149 15.61 -24.15 12.11
C PRO A 149 17.04 -23.74 11.73
N ARG A 150 17.74 -24.52 10.89
CA ARG A 150 19.07 -24.17 10.36
C ARG A 150 18.99 -23.43 9.03
N PHE A 151 17.89 -23.62 8.30
CA PHE A 151 17.66 -23.03 6.98
C PHE A 151 16.25 -22.41 6.91
N PRO A 152 15.90 -21.45 7.78
CA PRO A 152 14.59 -20.78 7.75
C PRO A 152 14.29 -20.14 6.40
N PHE A 153 15.30 -19.71 5.64
CA PHE A 153 15.11 -19.00 4.37
C PHE A 153 15.13 -19.94 3.15
N SER A 154 16.19 -20.74 2.99
CA SER A 154 16.38 -21.65 1.84
C SER A 154 15.83 -23.07 2.03
N GLY A 155 15.39 -23.41 3.25
CA GLY A 155 14.79 -24.71 3.55
C GLY A 155 13.44 -24.89 2.87
N SER A 156 12.98 -26.14 2.78
CA SER A 156 11.66 -26.45 2.19
C SER A 156 10.55 -25.64 2.87
N GLY A 157 9.68 -25.03 2.06
CA GLY A 157 8.62 -24.14 2.55
C GLY A 157 9.10 -22.74 2.97
N GLY A 158 10.39 -22.44 2.87
CA GLY A 158 10.95 -21.11 3.14
C GLY A 158 10.73 -20.11 1.98
N PRO A 159 11.13 -18.84 2.18
CA PRO A 159 11.04 -17.77 1.18
C PRO A 159 11.85 -18.01 -0.10
N PHE A 160 12.94 -18.79 -0.06
CA PHE A 160 13.83 -18.98 -1.19
C PHE A 160 13.79 -20.42 -1.72
N VAL A 161 13.47 -20.58 -3.01
CA VAL A 161 13.47 -21.88 -3.70
C VAL A 161 14.68 -22.00 -4.60
N TYR A 162 15.55 -22.97 -4.33
CA TYR A 162 16.72 -23.22 -5.16
C TYR A 162 16.32 -23.71 -6.55
N VAL A 163 16.95 -23.14 -7.57
CA VAL A 163 16.51 -23.24 -8.98
C VAL A 163 17.19 -24.39 -9.72
N GLY A 164 18.14 -25.07 -9.07
CA GLY A 164 18.87 -26.20 -9.63
C GLY A 164 20.11 -25.81 -10.45
N THR A 165 20.42 -24.52 -10.56
CA THR A 165 21.60 -23.99 -11.26
C THR A 165 22.37 -23.03 -10.35
N GLY A 166 23.69 -22.91 -10.55
CA GLY A 166 24.53 -22.01 -9.75
C GLY A 166 24.93 -22.57 -8.37
N ASN A 167 25.52 -21.73 -7.52
CA ASN A 167 25.98 -22.12 -6.20
C ASN A 167 24.84 -21.97 -5.17
N VAL A 168 24.64 -22.95 -4.29
CA VAL A 168 23.63 -22.88 -3.22
C VAL A 168 23.88 -21.77 -2.21
N ASP A 169 25.10 -21.22 -2.16
CA ASP A 169 25.44 -20.08 -1.32
C ASP A 169 25.18 -18.73 -2.01
N ASP A 170 24.73 -18.73 -3.27
CA ASP A 170 24.49 -17.54 -4.09
C ASP A 170 22.99 -17.23 -4.18
N LEU A 171 22.60 -15.99 -3.81
CA LEU A 171 21.19 -15.57 -3.82
C LEU A 171 20.58 -15.66 -5.24
N ASP A 172 21.38 -15.46 -6.28
CA ASP A 172 20.94 -15.57 -7.68
C ASP A 172 20.51 -16.97 -8.10
N SER A 173 20.87 -17.97 -7.29
CA SER A 173 20.46 -19.36 -7.52
C SER A 173 19.11 -19.69 -6.88
N TYR A 174 18.37 -18.69 -6.41
CA TYR A 174 17.07 -18.83 -5.76
C TYR A 174 16.00 -17.97 -6.45
N HIS A 175 14.74 -18.40 -6.35
CA HIS A 175 13.58 -17.57 -6.66
C HIS A 175 12.67 -17.42 -5.46
N TYR A 176 11.81 -16.40 -5.52
CA TYR A 176 10.82 -16.15 -4.50
C TYR A 176 9.78 -17.27 -4.42
N ASN A 177 9.53 -17.76 -3.21
CA ASN A 177 8.44 -18.67 -2.93
C ASN A 177 7.16 -17.90 -2.55
N THR A 178 6.10 -18.00 -3.34
CA THR A 178 4.75 -17.51 -2.94
C THR A 178 4.04 -18.47 -1.99
N SER A 179 4.33 -19.77 -2.12
CA SER A 179 3.71 -20.83 -1.32
C SER A 179 4.62 -21.25 -0.17
N ARG A 180 4.71 -20.36 0.82
CA ARG A 180 5.52 -20.56 2.02
C ARG A 180 4.75 -21.28 3.12
N ASP A 181 5.51 -22.03 3.91
CA ASP A 181 5.05 -22.66 5.15
C ASP A 181 5.05 -21.65 6.29
N ASN A 182 4.26 -21.94 7.33
CA ASN A 182 4.23 -21.15 8.58
C ASN A 182 3.96 -19.66 8.39
N ARG A 183 3.23 -19.29 7.33
CA ARG A 183 2.76 -17.94 7.04
C ARG A 183 1.95 -17.37 8.20
N LEU A 184 2.13 -16.07 8.44
CA LEU A 184 1.40 -15.32 9.45
C LEU A 184 0.36 -14.40 8.81
N PHE A 185 0.54 -14.08 7.53
CA PHE A 185 -0.40 -13.33 6.72
C PHE A 185 -0.59 -14.02 5.35
N GLU A 186 -1.83 -14.06 4.89
CA GLU A 186 -2.19 -14.61 3.58
C GLU A 186 -2.17 -13.49 2.54
N PHE A 187 -1.02 -13.31 1.87
CA PHE A 187 -0.91 -12.36 0.78
C PHE A 187 -1.69 -12.83 -0.44
N ASP A 188 -2.51 -11.94 -0.99
CA ASP A 188 -3.10 -12.15 -2.31
C ASP A 188 -2.01 -12.06 -3.39
N GLU A 189 -1.71 -13.20 -4.01
CA GLU A 189 -0.60 -13.33 -4.97
C GLU A 189 -0.74 -12.36 -6.16
N VAL A 190 -1.96 -11.99 -6.57
CA VAL A 190 -2.14 -11.05 -7.68
C VAL A 190 -1.82 -9.60 -7.32
N ARG A 191 -1.65 -9.31 -6.03
CA ARG A 191 -1.28 -7.98 -5.52
C ARG A 191 0.19 -7.90 -5.11
N LEU A 192 0.90 -9.03 -5.12
CA LEU A 192 2.35 -9.03 -5.00
C LEU A 192 2.96 -8.56 -6.31
N THR A 193 4.03 -7.78 -6.24
CA THR A 193 4.73 -7.24 -7.41
C THR A 193 5.61 -8.29 -8.05
N MET A 194 4.98 -9.34 -8.58
CA MET A 194 5.67 -10.48 -9.13
C MET A 194 5.56 -10.53 -10.64
N GLY A 195 6.72 -10.67 -11.28
CA GLY A 195 6.86 -10.92 -12.70
C GLY A 195 7.46 -12.30 -12.95
N LEU A 196 7.25 -12.79 -14.17
CA LEU A 196 7.95 -13.98 -14.67
C LEU A 196 9.06 -13.53 -15.62
N ASN A 197 10.32 -13.81 -15.29
CA ASN A 197 11.40 -13.77 -16.27
C ASN A 197 11.61 -15.19 -16.81
N GLY A 198 10.77 -15.59 -17.76
CA GLY A 198 10.67 -16.98 -18.21
C GLY A 198 9.80 -17.84 -17.29
N VAL A 199 10.42 -18.79 -16.57
CA VAL A 199 9.72 -19.78 -15.70
C VAL A 199 9.70 -19.34 -14.22
N PHE A 200 10.38 -18.24 -13.91
CA PHE A 200 10.84 -17.95 -12.56
C PHE A 200 10.31 -16.61 -12.05
N GLY A 201 9.87 -16.60 -10.79
CA GLY A 201 9.23 -15.45 -10.14
C GLY A 201 10.25 -14.48 -9.55
N TYR A 202 10.14 -13.22 -9.93
CA TYR A 202 10.97 -12.10 -9.48
C TYR A 202 10.11 -10.90 -9.13
N SER A 203 10.64 -9.95 -8.36
CA SER A 203 9.95 -8.69 -8.13
C SER A 203 10.00 -7.77 -9.34
N THR A 204 9.03 -6.86 -9.43
CA THR A 204 8.90 -5.87 -10.51
C THR A 204 8.68 -4.44 -10.02
N ASP A 205 8.67 -4.21 -8.70
CA ASP A 205 8.36 -2.89 -8.14
C ASP A 205 9.55 -1.92 -8.17
N GLU A 206 10.76 -2.47 -8.08
CA GLU A 206 11.98 -1.73 -8.34
C GLU A 206 12.37 -1.82 -9.81
N GLY A 207 12.77 -0.69 -10.40
CA GLY A 207 13.42 -0.73 -11.71
C GLY A 207 14.71 -1.53 -11.62
N LEU A 208 14.79 -2.69 -12.29
CA LEU A 208 16.02 -3.50 -12.47
C LEU A 208 17.27 -2.61 -12.69
N TYR A 209 18.06 -2.33 -11.66
CA TYR A 209 19.27 -1.53 -11.81
C TYR A 209 20.50 -2.40 -12.10
N TRP A 210 20.61 -2.83 -13.36
CA TRP A 210 21.83 -3.45 -13.91
C TRP A 210 22.88 -2.41 -14.35
N ASN A 211 23.95 -2.30 -13.54
CA ASN A 211 25.39 -2.14 -13.87
C ASN A 211 25.95 -0.97 -14.74
N THR A 212 26.96 -0.28 -14.18
CA THR A 212 28.33 0.04 -14.71
C THR A 212 28.80 1.48 -14.47
N SER A 213 29.23 1.82 -13.26
CA SER A 213 30.53 2.46 -13.02
C SER A 213 30.69 2.83 -11.54
N THR A 214 31.87 2.49 -11.02
CA THR A 214 32.42 2.70 -9.68
C THR A 214 32.62 4.18 -9.27
N ALA A 215 31.76 5.09 -9.73
CA ALA A 215 31.86 6.52 -9.45
C ALA A 215 30.84 7.04 -8.40
N ALA A 216 29.90 6.23 -7.93
CA ALA A 216 28.82 6.69 -7.04
C ALA A 216 28.88 6.19 -5.57
N LEU A 217 30.01 5.64 -5.12
CA LEU A 217 30.20 5.27 -3.71
C LEU A 217 31.42 6.02 -3.14
N GLY A 218 31.28 7.34 -3.08
CA GLY A 218 32.14 8.23 -2.33
C GLY A 218 31.27 9.16 -1.48
N ALA A 219 31.33 8.97 -0.15
CA ALA A 219 30.64 9.69 0.91
C ALA A 219 29.13 9.39 1.07
N THR A 220 28.77 8.94 2.28
CA THR A 220 27.43 8.99 2.89
C THR A 220 26.29 8.66 1.93
N VAL A 221 25.95 7.37 1.78
CA VAL A 221 24.78 6.94 1.00
C VAL A 221 23.56 7.67 1.57
N ALA A 222 23.00 8.60 0.81
CA ALA A 222 21.82 9.34 1.21
C ALA A 222 20.65 8.34 1.34
N PRO A 223 19.68 8.54 2.27
CA PRO A 223 18.54 7.64 2.49
C PRO A 223 17.63 7.44 1.25
N ASN A 224 17.98 8.07 0.14
CA ASN A 224 17.28 8.21 -1.13
C ASN A 224 18.21 7.94 -2.33
N ALA A 225 19.39 7.34 -2.13
CA ALA A 225 20.21 6.86 -3.24
C ALA A 225 19.69 5.49 -3.73
N THR A 226 19.24 5.41 -4.97
CA THR A 226 18.98 4.14 -5.67
C THR A 226 20.28 3.31 -5.68
N PRO A 227 20.34 2.16 -5.00
CA PRO A 227 21.55 1.36 -4.98
C PRO A 227 21.82 0.76 -6.36
N ALA A 228 23.10 0.58 -6.71
CA ALA A 228 23.45 -0.37 -7.77
C ALA A 228 23.16 -1.78 -7.23
N ALA A 229 22.58 -2.68 -8.03
CA ALA A 229 22.42 -4.07 -7.61
C ALA A 229 23.77 -4.64 -7.11
N PRO A 230 23.77 -5.42 -6.01
CA PRO A 230 24.96 -6.14 -5.54
C PRO A 230 25.67 -6.86 -6.69
N SER A 231 27.00 -6.88 -6.68
CA SER A 231 27.75 -7.59 -7.72
C SER A 231 27.42 -9.09 -7.66
N GLY A 232 26.78 -9.61 -8.72
CA GLY A 232 26.38 -11.01 -8.79
C GLY A 232 24.97 -11.31 -8.29
N VAL A 233 24.14 -10.28 -8.02
CA VAL A 233 22.68 -10.44 -7.89
C VAL A 233 22.00 -9.84 -9.13
N THR A 234 21.44 -10.69 -9.99
CA THR A 234 20.85 -10.34 -11.30
C THR A 234 19.34 -10.14 -11.25
N ALA A 235 18.69 -10.51 -10.15
CA ALA A 235 17.24 -10.39 -10.03
C ALA A 235 16.76 -10.10 -8.61
N ASP A 236 15.79 -9.21 -8.52
CA ASP A 236 15.12 -8.86 -7.27
C ASP A 236 14.17 -10.00 -6.85
N LEU A 237 14.35 -10.48 -5.61
CA LEU A 237 13.57 -11.57 -5.03
C LEU A 237 12.50 -11.08 -4.05
N PHE A 238 12.35 -9.78 -3.82
CA PHE A 238 11.53 -9.27 -2.74
C PHE A 238 10.33 -8.49 -3.30
N PRO A 239 9.15 -9.11 -3.41
CA PRO A 239 7.96 -8.38 -3.82
C PRO A 239 7.39 -7.55 -2.69
N VAL A 240 6.76 -6.44 -3.07
CA VAL A 240 5.92 -5.63 -2.20
C VAL A 240 4.46 -6.03 -2.34
N TYR A 241 3.66 -5.75 -1.31
CA TYR A 241 2.22 -6.01 -1.33
C TYR A 241 1.43 -4.74 -1.61
N ARG A 242 0.92 -4.61 -2.84
CA ARG A 242 0.13 -3.46 -3.28
C ARG A 242 -1.26 -3.46 -2.68
N ARG A 243 -1.85 -2.29 -2.49
CA ARG A 243 -3.25 -2.10 -2.07
C ARG A 243 -4.26 -2.65 -3.09
N ARG A 244 -3.98 -2.49 -4.38
CA ARG A 244 -4.80 -2.97 -5.50
C ARG A 244 -3.96 -3.80 -6.45
N ASN A 245 -4.62 -4.65 -7.23
CA ASN A 245 -4.00 -5.33 -8.36
C ASN A 245 -3.90 -4.37 -9.57
N ASP A 246 -3.05 -3.36 -9.42
CA ASP A 246 -2.79 -2.30 -10.40
C ASP A 246 -1.32 -1.87 -10.26
N GLU A 247 -0.65 -1.61 -11.38
CA GLU A 247 0.74 -1.11 -11.41
C GLU A 247 0.90 0.27 -10.77
N THR A 248 -0.17 1.06 -10.74
CA THR A 248 -0.19 2.38 -10.11
C THR A 248 -0.44 2.34 -8.61
N SER A 249 -0.77 1.17 -8.06
CA SER A 249 -1.08 1.05 -6.64
C SER A 249 0.18 0.98 -5.79
N LEU A 250 0.21 1.79 -4.74
CA LEU A 250 1.27 1.81 -3.75
C LEU A 250 1.15 0.63 -2.79
N PRO A 251 2.29 0.14 -2.28
CA PRO A 251 2.30 -0.90 -1.27
C PRO A 251 1.96 -0.40 0.12
N PHE A 252 1.70 -1.33 1.03
CA PHE A 252 1.79 -1.02 2.46
C PHE A 252 3.25 -0.93 2.88
N VAL A 253 3.58 0.10 3.65
CA VAL A 253 4.95 0.36 4.08
C VAL A 253 5.05 0.14 5.58
N TYR A 254 6.05 -0.62 6.02
CA TYR A 254 6.28 -0.95 7.42
C TYR A 254 7.53 -0.25 7.96
N PHE A 255 7.41 0.40 9.12
CA PHE A 255 8.53 1.03 9.83
C PHE A 255 8.71 0.43 11.21
N ASP A 256 9.95 0.02 11.51
CA ASP A 256 10.36 -0.52 12.80
C ASP A 256 10.75 0.62 13.74
N SER A 257 10.22 0.62 14.97
CA SER A 257 10.53 1.69 15.92
C SER A 257 11.99 1.74 16.36
N ARG A 258 12.71 0.61 16.25
CA ARG A 258 14.15 0.52 16.55
C ARG A 258 14.98 1.39 15.60
N THR A 259 14.42 1.80 14.47
CA THR A 259 15.14 2.47 13.39
C THR A 259 14.40 3.66 12.79
N TYR A 260 13.40 4.24 13.49
CA TYR A 260 12.68 5.41 12.98
C TYR A 260 13.58 6.60 12.59
N SER A 261 14.79 6.69 13.14
CA SER A 261 15.84 7.62 12.70
C SER A 261 17.12 6.86 12.37
N LEU A 262 17.82 7.31 11.32
CA LEU A 262 19.04 6.68 10.80
C LEU A 262 20.34 7.32 11.33
N GLY A 263 20.32 8.17 12.37
CA GLY A 263 21.54 8.71 12.99
C GLY A 263 21.47 10.15 13.51
N THR A 264 22.64 10.72 13.88
CA THR A 264 22.81 11.89 14.77
C THR A 264 22.50 13.28 14.17
N THR A 265 21.94 13.36 12.96
CA THR A 265 21.46 14.63 12.41
C THR A 265 19.94 14.60 12.37
N SER A 266 19.30 15.63 12.94
CA SER A 266 17.83 15.72 13.12
C SER A 266 16.99 15.70 11.83
N ARG A 267 17.59 15.38 10.66
CA ARG A 267 16.95 15.34 9.33
C ARG A 267 17.05 13.98 8.62
N ALA A 268 17.84 13.03 9.10
CA ALA A 268 17.93 11.69 8.50
C ALA A 268 16.88 10.76 9.11
N VAL A 269 15.70 10.74 8.48
CA VAL A 269 14.57 9.90 8.89
C VAL A 269 14.59 8.61 8.08
N ASN A 270 14.11 7.53 8.67
CA ASN A 270 13.81 6.31 7.94
C ASN A 270 12.64 6.55 6.98
N VAL A 271 12.83 6.30 5.69
CA VAL A 271 11.83 6.61 4.65
C VAL A 271 11.68 5.44 3.69
N TYR A 272 10.55 5.42 3.00
CA TYR A 272 10.32 4.61 1.80
C TYR A 272 9.94 5.55 0.65
N GLN A 273 10.63 5.40 -0.48
CA GLN A 273 10.35 6.17 -1.67
C GLN A 273 10.16 5.20 -2.85
N PRO A 274 8.95 5.09 -3.41
CA PRO A 274 8.73 4.28 -4.60
C PRO A 274 9.43 4.93 -5.81
N THR A 275 9.70 4.12 -6.84
CA THR A 275 10.47 4.56 -8.04
C THR A 275 9.76 5.68 -8.82
N ALA A 276 8.43 5.78 -8.71
CA ALA A 276 7.66 6.89 -9.27
C ALA A 276 7.85 8.16 -8.42
N GLY A 277 8.63 9.14 -8.90
CA GLY A 277 8.91 10.38 -8.15
C GLY A 277 7.70 11.30 -7.90
N SER A 278 6.51 10.97 -8.41
CA SER A 278 5.29 11.79 -8.33
C SER A 278 4.29 11.35 -7.26
N VAL A 279 4.62 10.36 -6.43
CA VAL A 279 3.71 9.84 -5.38
C VAL A 279 4.19 10.16 -3.95
N GLY A 280 5.24 10.98 -3.81
CA GLY A 280 5.84 11.34 -2.52
C GLY A 280 6.62 10.21 -1.84
N VAL A 281 6.90 10.38 -0.54
CA VAL A 281 7.61 9.38 0.29
C VAL A 281 6.83 9.05 1.56
N ALA A 282 6.84 7.77 1.95
CA ALA A 282 6.30 7.33 3.23
C ALA A 282 7.36 7.49 4.33
N LYS A 283 6.92 7.88 5.54
CA LYS A 283 7.78 8.10 6.71
C LYS A 283 7.05 7.69 7.99
N PRO A 284 7.78 7.37 9.08
CA PRO A 284 7.18 7.23 10.39
C PRO A 284 6.66 8.57 10.89
N TYR A 285 5.53 8.52 11.59
CA TYR A 285 4.85 9.67 12.15
C TYR A 285 5.28 9.94 13.60
N LYS A 286 5.34 11.24 13.93
CA LYS A 286 5.64 11.80 15.24
C LYS A 286 4.36 12.23 15.96
N SER A 287 4.31 11.92 17.25
CA SER A 287 3.40 12.47 18.24
C SER A 287 3.86 13.84 18.71
N LEU A 288 2.98 14.51 19.44
CA LEU A 288 3.20 15.79 20.10
C LEU A 288 3.77 15.76 21.47
N LEU A 289 4.00 14.59 22.01
CA LEU A 289 4.61 14.54 23.31
C LEU A 289 5.97 15.24 23.16
N VAL A 290 6.01 16.50 23.60
CA VAL A 290 7.15 17.39 23.45
C VAL A 290 7.95 17.25 24.72
N ASN A 291 9.25 17.02 24.58
CA ASN A 291 10.16 17.27 25.67
C ASN A 291 10.29 18.80 25.86
N THR A 292 9.54 19.37 26.80
CA THR A 292 9.44 20.82 27.03
C THR A 292 10.67 21.44 27.73
N GLY A 293 11.81 20.76 27.69
CA GLY A 293 13.09 21.20 28.24
C GLY A 293 13.71 22.40 27.49
N THR A 294 13.07 23.57 27.61
CA THR A 294 13.63 24.92 27.40
C THR A 294 14.27 25.22 26.04
N THR A 295 13.49 25.35 24.96
CA THR A 295 13.83 26.23 23.82
C THR A 295 12.56 26.74 23.11
N SER A 296 12.63 27.98 22.59
CA SER A 296 11.56 28.66 21.84
C SER A 296 11.28 28.07 20.45
N SER A 297 11.95 26.96 20.12
CA SER A 297 11.74 26.10 18.95
C SER A 297 11.70 24.66 19.45
N ILE A 298 10.80 23.82 18.91
CA ILE A 298 10.84 22.38 19.15
C ILE A 298 11.81 21.80 18.12
N PRO A 299 13.06 21.43 18.49
CA PRO A 299 13.89 20.66 17.59
C PRO A 299 13.17 19.34 17.27
N ASP A 300 13.43 18.76 16.10
CA ASP A 300 12.83 17.49 15.67
C ASP A 300 13.01 16.38 16.71
N ASP A 301 14.10 16.45 17.50
CA ASP A 301 14.46 15.53 18.60
C ASP A 301 13.62 15.74 19.88
N GLY A 302 12.91 16.86 19.96
CA GLY A 302 11.98 17.18 21.04
C GLY A 302 10.60 16.53 20.85
N LEU A 303 10.30 16.01 19.66
CA LEU A 303 9.08 15.26 19.36
C LEU A 303 9.33 13.76 19.42
N PHE A 304 8.30 13.04 19.85
CA PHE A 304 8.34 11.61 20.09
C PHE A 304 7.60 10.88 18.96
N PHE A 305 8.03 9.69 18.54
CA PHE A 305 7.25 8.89 17.57
C PHE A 305 5.92 8.42 18.16
N VAL A 306 4.89 8.23 17.31
CA VAL A 306 3.55 7.80 17.78
C VAL A 306 3.61 6.45 18.51
N ASN A 307 4.32 5.47 17.94
CA ASN A 307 4.48 4.12 18.51
C ASN A 307 5.97 3.78 18.79
N ARG A 308 6.50 4.28 19.90
CA ARG A 308 7.97 4.32 20.16
C ARG A 308 8.63 2.95 20.35
N ASP A 309 7.87 1.96 20.82
CA ASP A 309 8.38 0.62 21.17
C ASP A 309 7.64 -0.48 20.38
N SER A 310 7.26 -0.19 19.14
CA SER A 310 6.45 -1.08 18.28
C SER A 310 6.77 -0.80 16.80
N PHE A 311 5.74 -0.49 16.00
CA PHE A 311 5.85 -0.28 14.56
C PHE A 311 4.78 0.68 14.05
N GLN A 312 4.99 1.16 12.82
CA GLN A 312 4.02 1.94 12.08
C GLN A 312 3.81 1.33 10.69
N ILE A 313 2.55 1.22 10.27
CA ILE A 313 2.18 0.83 8.91
C ILE A 313 1.55 2.04 8.24
N VAL A 314 1.94 2.32 6.99
CA VAL A 314 1.44 3.43 6.21
C VAL A 314 0.90 2.93 4.87
N SER A 315 -0.28 3.43 4.49
CA SER A 315 -0.87 3.28 3.16
C SER A 315 -1.11 4.65 2.56
N GLY A 316 -0.82 4.81 1.26
CA GLY A 316 -1.08 6.03 0.48
C GLY A 316 -2.56 6.26 0.13
N GLY A 317 -3.48 5.84 0.99
CA GLY A 317 -4.90 6.20 0.88
C GLY A 317 -5.63 5.77 -0.39
N GLN A 318 -6.61 6.58 -0.80
CA GLN A 318 -7.38 6.40 -2.02
C GLN A 318 -6.65 6.96 -3.24
N ASP A 319 -5.89 8.03 -3.04
CA ASP A 319 -5.19 8.77 -4.08
C ASP A 319 -3.88 8.10 -4.54
N GLU A 320 -3.41 7.08 -3.81
CA GLU A 320 -2.13 6.40 -4.04
C GLU A 320 -0.96 7.39 -3.96
N HIS A 321 -0.97 8.27 -2.96
CA HIS A 321 0.05 9.28 -2.75
C HIS A 321 0.46 9.36 -1.28
N TYR A 322 1.75 9.26 -0.98
CA TYR A 322 2.23 9.39 0.40
C TYR A 322 2.40 10.82 0.86
N GLY A 323 2.48 11.81 -0.05
CA GLY A 323 2.50 13.27 0.22
C GLY A 323 3.77 13.83 0.86
N GLY A 324 4.80 13.01 1.12
CA GLY A 324 6.04 13.42 1.77
C GLY A 324 7.13 13.87 0.80
N ASP A 325 7.99 14.81 1.23
CA ASP A 325 9.27 15.13 0.58
C ASP A 325 10.42 14.36 1.27
N PRO A 326 11.32 13.65 0.55
CA PRO A 326 12.47 12.97 1.15
C PRO A 326 13.33 13.88 2.04
N SER A 327 13.43 15.18 1.74
CA SER A 327 14.26 16.15 2.46
C SER A 327 13.61 16.77 3.72
N ALA A 328 12.31 16.53 3.90
CA ALA A 328 11.52 17.03 5.01
C ALA A 328 11.74 16.19 6.30
N PRO A 329 11.53 16.76 7.49
CA PRO A 329 11.53 15.99 8.74
C PRO A 329 10.46 14.89 8.77
N ALA A 330 10.51 14.06 9.80
CA ALA A 330 9.44 13.09 10.06
C ALA A 330 8.17 13.85 10.41
N MET A 331 7.02 13.27 10.07
CA MET A 331 5.81 14.07 10.05
C MET A 331 5.08 14.07 11.37
N ALA A 332 4.72 15.24 11.87
CA ALA A 332 3.98 15.37 13.13
C ALA A 332 2.47 15.27 12.90
N TYR A 333 1.78 14.41 13.67
CA TYR A 333 0.33 14.28 13.72
C TYR A 333 -0.21 14.26 15.15
N ILE A 334 -1.42 14.80 15.30
CA ILE A 334 -2.26 14.77 16.51
C ILE A 334 -3.64 14.27 16.13
N PHE A 335 -4.26 13.46 16.99
CA PHE A 335 -5.71 13.32 17.05
C PHE A 335 -6.24 13.75 18.44
N PRO A 336 -7.42 14.40 18.59
CA PRO A 336 -8.27 15.11 17.60
C PRO A 336 -8.48 16.63 17.87
N ALA A 337 -8.59 17.38 16.74
CA ALA A 337 -9.12 18.74 16.44
C ALA A 337 -8.20 19.97 16.16
N GLY A 338 -7.84 20.21 14.88
CA GLY A 338 -8.33 21.47 14.26
C GLY A 338 -7.44 22.56 13.63
N THR A 339 -6.10 22.52 13.55
CA THR A 339 -5.33 23.49 12.70
C THR A 339 -3.91 23.03 12.37
N GLY A 340 -3.48 23.20 11.11
CA GLY A 340 -2.13 22.82 10.63
C GLY A 340 -0.97 23.55 11.34
N PHE A 341 0.18 22.87 11.44
CA PHE A 341 1.39 23.36 12.11
C PHE A 341 2.58 23.40 11.14
N ASN A 342 3.25 24.54 11.09
CA ASN A 342 4.53 24.65 10.39
C ASN A 342 5.67 24.64 11.43
N LEU A 343 6.46 23.57 11.42
CA LEU A 343 7.64 23.37 12.29
C LEU A 343 8.60 24.57 12.27
N ASN A 344 8.59 25.37 11.20
CA ASN A 344 9.51 26.50 11.01
C ASN A 344 8.97 27.85 11.52
N SER A 345 7.71 27.98 11.92
CA SER A 345 7.10 29.26 12.32
C SER A 345 6.87 29.44 13.82
N GLY A 346 7.26 28.46 14.64
CA GLY A 346 7.11 28.50 16.11
C GLY A 346 5.79 27.95 16.63
N LEU A 347 5.75 27.68 17.95
CA LEU A 347 4.59 27.15 18.68
C LEU A 347 3.38 28.09 18.58
N VAL A 348 2.24 27.59 18.08
CA VAL A 348 0.97 28.32 18.15
C VAL A 348 0.35 28.11 19.53
N ALA A 349 0.21 29.17 20.31
CA ALA A 349 -0.38 29.08 21.64
C ALA A 349 -1.88 28.71 21.55
N GLY A 350 -2.31 27.72 22.35
CA GLY A 350 -3.73 27.34 22.48
C GLY A 350 -4.23 26.31 21.47
N VAL A 351 -3.34 25.71 20.67
CA VAL A 351 -3.70 24.66 19.72
C VAL A 351 -3.36 23.28 20.30
N GLY A 352 -4.37 22.41 20.37
CA GLY A 352 -4.23 21.04 20.87
C GLY A 352 -3.87 20.01 19.80
N ASN A 353 -3.90 20.38 18.50
CA ASN A 353 -3.83 19.48 17.31
C ASN A 353 -3.11 20.12 16.08
N TYR A 354 -2.30 19.36 15.32
CA TYR A 354 -1.21 19.85 14.46
C TYR A 354 -0.94 18.82 13.37
N LEU A 355 -1.01 19.27 12.12
CA LEU A 355 -0.65 18.51 10.94
C LEU A 355 0.54 19.20 10.28
N TYR A 356 1.67 18.50 10.11
CA TYR A 356 2.78 18.98 9.28
C TYR A 356 2.66 18.42 7.87
N THR A 357 2.25 19.25 6.90
CA THR A 357 2.31 18.92 5.47
C THR A 357 3.44 19.70 4.80
N PRO A 358 4.53 19.04 4.35
CA PRO A 358 5.60 19.71 3.62
C PRO A 358 5.20 20.05 2.17
N ASP A 359 4.16 19.42 1.61
CA ASP A 359 3.67 19.65 0.25
C ASP A 359 2.19 20.12 0.27
N PRO A 360 1.90 21.39 -0.05
CA PRO A 360 0.54 21.91 -0.10
C PRO A 360 -0.25 21.44 -1.34
N THR A 361 0.36 20.69 -2.25
CA THR A 361 -0.28 20.20 -3.48
C THR A 361 -0.71 18.74 -3.40
N ASN A 362 -0.11 17.94 -2.51
CA ASN A 362 -0.45 16.53 -2.31
C ASN A 362 -0.53 16.23 -0.81
N PHE A 363 -1.73 16.32 -0.25
CA PHE A 363 -1.97 16.11 1.17
C PHE A 363 -1.97 14.63 1.52
N GLN A 364 -1.47 14.31 2.70
CA GLN A 364 -1.46 12.95 3.27
C GLN A 364 -2.75 12.63 4.03
N GLU A 365 -3.78 13.40 3.76
CA GLU A 365 -5.01 13.46 4.54
C GLU A 365 -5.79 12.15 4.42
N ASP A 366 -5.78 11.52 3.24
CA ASP A 366 -6.44 10.24 3.02
C ASP A 366 -5.56 9.02 3.34
N ASN A 367 -4.31 9.21 3.77
CA ASN A 367 -3.46 8.11 4.22
C ASN A 367 -4.13 7.35 5.36
N VAL A 368 -3.89 6.04 5.41
CA VAL A 368 -4.41 5.16 6.46
C VAL A 368 -3.24 4.51 7.17
N THR A 369 -3.29 4.51 8.51
CA THR A 369 -2.21 3.96 9.35
C THR A 369 -2.77 3.05 10.45
N ASN A 370 -1.88 2.36 11.16
CA ASN A 370 -2.29 1.52 12.30
C ASN A 370 -2.74 2.33 13.53
N PHE A 371 -2.44 3.63 13.60
CA PHE A 371 -2.86 4.49 14.72
C PHE A 371 -4.07 5.38 14.42
N SER A 372 -4.58 5.41 13.18
CA SER A 372 -5.80 6.12 12.80
C SER A 372 -7.05 5.24 12.84
N SER A 373 -8.23 5.80 13.09
CA SER A 373 -9.50 5.07 13.09
C SER A 373 -10.01 4.84 11.65
N THR A 374 -9.83 5.83 10.78
CA THR A 374 -10.04 5.74 9.32
C THR A 374 -8.87 6.41 8.60
N THR A 375 -9.09 7.53 7.91
CA THR A 375 -8.03 8.33 7.28
C THR A 375 -7.37 9.25 8.30
N LEU A 376 -6.18 9.74 8.01
CA LEU A 376 -5.52 10.75 8.84
C LEU A 376 -6.37 12.03 8.97
N GLU A 377 -7.12 12.42 7.93
CA GLU A 377 -8.03 13.57 7.94
C GLU A 377 -9.26 13.36 8.81
N SER A 378 -9.89 12.18 8.73
CA SER A 378 -11.13 11.90 9.47
C SER A 378 -10.93 11.97 10.98
N ASP A 379 -9.72 11.68 11.46
CA ASP A 379 -9.37 11.79 12.87
C ASP A 379 -8.98 13.23 13.28
N LEU A 380 -8.89 14.18 12.33
CA LEU A 380 -8.71 15.62 12.58
C LEU A 380 -10.03 16.37 12.81
N GLU A 381 -11.15 15.90 12.24
CA GLU A 381 -12.51 16.45 12.40
C GLU A 381 -13.14 16.08 13.74
#